data_AF-A0A0T8SGY7-F1
#
_entry.id   AF-A0A0T8SGY7-F1
#
_cell.length_a   1.000
_cell.length_b   1.000
_cell.length_c   1.000
_cell.angle_alpha   90.00
_cell.angle_beta   90.00
_cell.angle_gamma   90.00
#
_symmetry.space_group_name_H-M   'P 1'
#
loop_
_entity.id
_entity.type
_entity.pdbx_description
1 polymer ?
#
loop_
_entity_poly.entity_id
_entity_poly.type
_entity_poly.pdbx_seq_one_letter_code
_entity_poly.pdbx_strand_id
1 'polypeptide(L)'
;MASVDDVADAIARKYNWTIAPSGNTALNLLGLSTQVPAKWTYISDGRYASFTVGKARIEFKHRNNGDISNMSTLTAMVIQSVKAMGKENITSRQIDYLRKKLSEQKKSTLLAESKTTSVWVYSIIKKISEV
;
A
#
# COMPACT_ATOMS: atom_id res chain seq x y z
N MET A 1 12.55 -8.00 17.72
CA MET A 1 11.84 -6.75 18.10
C MET A 1 10.69 -6.59 17.12
N ALA A 2 9.45 -6.45 17.58
CA ALA A 2 8.31 -6.24 16.67
C ALA A 2 8.51 -4.93 15.90
N SER A 3 8.31 -4.96 14.59
CA SER A 3 8.33 -3.75 13.76
C SER A 3 7.06 -2.91 14.02
N VAL A 4 7.08 -1.64 13.60
CA VAL A 4 5.88 -0.79 13.69
C VAL A 4 4.73 -1.36 12.85
N ASP A 5 5.06 -2.07 11.77
CA ASP A 5 4.11 -2.76 10.90
C ASP A 5 3.45 -3.95 11.61
N ASP A 6 4.23 -4.78 12.31
CA ASP A 6 3.69 -5.88 13.13
C ASP A 6 2.70 -5.38 14.19
N VAL A 7 2.98 -4.21 14.78
CA VAL A 7 2.09 -3.57 15.75
C VAL A 7 0.82 -3.05 15.07
N ALA A 8 0.92 -2.48 13.88
CA ALA A 8 -0.24 -2.04 13.12
C ALA A 8 -1.16 -3.22 12.76
N ASP A 9 -0.58 -4.34 12.32
CA ASP A 9 -1.31 -5.58 12.04
C ASP A 9 -1.97 -6.17 13.30
N ALA A 10 -1.28 -6.15 14.44
CA ALA A 10 -1.85 -6.62 15.70
C ALA A 10 -3.07 -5.78 16.14
N ILE A 11 -3.00 -4.46 15.97
CA ILE A 11 -4.12 -3.55 16.23
C ILE A 11 -5.28 -3.86 15.27
N ALA A 12 -5.01 -3.98 13.98
CA ALA A 12 -6.03 -4.29 12.98
C ALA A 12 -6.74 -5.60 13.29
N ARG A 13 -6.00 -6.66 13.64
CA ARG A 13 -6.57 -7.95 14.07
C ARG A 13 -7.44 -7.82 15.30
N LYS A 14 -7.02 -7.06 16.31
CA LYS A 14 -7.81 -6.83 17.54
C LYS A 14 -9.17 -6.19 17.25
N TYR A 15 -9.24 -5.27 16.29
CA TYR A 15 -10.47 -4.57 15.92
C TYR A 15 -11.18 -5.15 14.70
N ASN A 16 -10.67 -6.26 14.15
CA ASN A 16 -11.17 -6.91 12.95
C ASN A 16 -11.25 -5.96 11.74
N TRP A 17 -10.20 -5.15 11.55
CA TRP A 17 -10.06 -4.22 10.43
C TRP A 17 -9.18 -4.83 9.34
N THR A 18 -9.55 -4.57 8.09
CA THR A 18 -8.66 -4.74 6.95
C THR A 18 -7.85 -3.47 6.78
N ILE A 19 -6.53 -3.59 6.74
CA ILE A 19 -5.62 -2.46 6.58
C ILE A 19 -4.71 -2.65 5.36
N ALA A 20 -4.29 -1.55 4.77
CA ALA A 20 -3.23 -1.52 3.78
C ALA A 20 -2.28 -0.35 4.03
N PRO A 21 -0.95 -0.54 3.93
CA PRO A 21 0.01 0.55 4.01
C PRO A 21 -0.27 1.64 2.96
N SER A 22 -0.01 2.90 3.33
CA SER A 22 -0.21 4.05 2.44
C SER A 22 0.91 5.09 2.57
N GLY A 23 1.02 5.98 1.57
CA GLY A 23 2.03 7.04 1.57
C GLY A 23 3.46 6.49 1.69
N ASN A 24 4.29 7.18 2.47
CA ASN A 24 5.68 6.77 2.71
C ASN A 24 5.81 5.38 3.34
N THR A 25 4.80 4.92 4.08
CA THR A 25 4.79 3.58 4.66
C THR A 25 4.71 2.51 3.57
N ALA A 26 3.81 2.67 2.60
CA ALA A 26 3.71 1.76 1.46
C ALA A 26 5.00 1.75 0.63
N LEU A 27 5.59 2.93 0.38
CA LEU A 27 6.86 3.06 -0.33
C LEU A 27 7.99 2.35 0.41
N ASN A 28 8.07 2.50 1.74
CA ASN A 28 9.11 1.85 2.54
C ASN A 28 8.96 0.33 2.56
N LEU A 29 7.76 -0.19 2.80
CA LEU A 29 7.48 -1.63 2.82
C LEU A 29 7.67 -2.29 1.45
N LEU A 30 7.33 -1.58 0.36
CA LEU A 30 7.65 -2.04 -0.99
C LEU A 30 9.10 -1.83 -1.39
N GLY A 31 9.97 -1.25 -0.56
CA GLY A 31 11.38 -1.02 -0.90
C GLY A 31 11.61 0.05 -1.97
N LEU A 32 10.60 0.88 -2.20
CA LEU A 32 10.64 2.03 -3.10
C LEU A 32 11.21 3.28 -2.42
N SER A 33 11.31 3.25 -1.09
CA SER A 33 12.00 4.26 -0.28
C SER A 33 12.76 3.60 0.86
N THR A 34 13.98 4.06 1.12
CA THR A 34 14.79 3.64 2.26
C THR A 34 14.53 4.48 3.51
N GLN A 35 13.77 5.57 3.38
CA GLN A 35 13.49 6.48 4.49
C GLN A 35 12.48 5.82 5.44
N VAL A 36 12.89 5.60 6.68
CA VAL A 36 12.00 5.13 7.76
C VAL A 36 11.08 6.29 8.16
N PRO A 37 9.76 6.16 7.98
CA PRO A 37 8.85 7.26 8.29
C PRO A 37 8.67 7.41 9.80
N ALA A 38 8.63 8.65 10.29
CA ALA A 38 8.23 8.95 11.67
C ALA A 38 6.72 8.70 11.89
N LYS A 39 5.93 8.83 10.81
CA LYS A 39 4.49 8.60 10.78
C LYS A 39 4.16 7.46 9.83
N TRP A 40 3.66 6.36 10.40
CA TRP A 40 3.22 5.17 9.70
C TRP A 40 1.73 5.29 9.37
N THR A 41 1.38 5.39 8.09
CA THR A 41 0.01 5.65 7.66
C THR A 41 -0.57 4.42 6.97
N TYR A 42 -1.71 3.95 7.46
CA TYR A 42 -2.47 2.84 6.91
C TYR A 42 -3.85 3.34 6.52
N ILE A 43 -4.37 2.84 5.42
CA ILE A 43 -5.78 2.97 5.11
C ILE A 43 -6.52 1.76 5.71
N SER A 44 -7.72 1.98 6.23
CA SER A 44 -8.53 0.95 6.90
C SER A 44 -10.00 1.00 6.50
N ASP A 45 -10.69 -0.15 6.53
CA ASP A 45 -12.16 -0.20 6.52
C ASP A 45 -12.78 0.14 7.89
N GLY A 46 -11.96 0.10 8.95
CA GLY A 46 -12.31 0.55 10.29
C GLY A 46 -12.34 2.07 10.47
N ARG A 47 -12.65 2.50 11.70
CA ARG A 47 -12.71 3.93 12.08
C ARG A 47 -11.33 4.61 11.95
N TYR A 48 -11.34 5.94 11.84
CA TYR A 48 -10.12 6.73 12.02
C TYR A 48 -9.54 6.51 13.42
N ALA A 49 -8.25 6.18 13.51
CA ALA A 49 -7.57 5.96 14.77
C ALA A 49 -6.07 6.32 14.65
N SER A 50 -5.45 6.71 15.76
CA SER A 50 -3.99 6.91 15.78
C SER A 50 -3.39 6.43 17.09
N PHE A 51 -2.22 5.81 17.01
CA PHE A 51 -1.50 5.22 18.13
C PHE A 51 -0.04 5.67 18.09
N THR A 52 0.56 5.87 19.26
CA THR A 52 1.99 6.20 19.37
C THR A 52 2.74 4.99 19.91
N VAL A 53 3.78 4.56 19.20
CA VAL A 53 4.63 3.42 19.55
C VAL A 53 6.07 3.92 19.64
N GLY A 54 6.54 4.15 20.86
CA GLY A 54 7.84 4.79 21.09
C GLY A 54 7.91 6.18 20.43
N LYS A 55 8.78 6.34 19.43
CA LYS A 55 8.93 7.59 18.66
C LYS A 55 8.12 7.61 17.36
N ALA A 56 7.50 6.51 16.98
CA ALA A 56 6.72 6.39 15.75
C ALA A 56 5.23 6.60 16.03
N ARG A 57 4.50 7.19 15.07
CA ARG A 57 3.04 7.35 15.13
C ARG A 57 2.38 6.51 14.06
N ILE A 58 1.49 5.60 14.45
CA ILE A 58 0.62 4.83 13.55
C ILE A 58 -0.69 5.59 13.36
N GLU A 59 -1.13 5.78 12.12
CA GLU A 59 -2.40 6.42 11.78
C GLU A 59 -3.19 5.53 10.84
N PHE A 60 -4.41 5.19 11.24
CA PHE A 60 -5.41 4.50 10.43
C PHE A 60 -6.38 5.53 9.87
N LYS A 61 -6.45 5.61 8.54
CA LYS A 61 -7.38 6.46 7.82
C LYS A 61 -8.49 5.63 7.22
N HIS A 62 -9.73 5.92 7.61
CA HIS A 62 -10.87 5.26 7.01
C HIS A 62 -10.93 5.54 5.51
N ARG A 63 -11.14 4.47 4.74
CA ARG A 63 -11.43 4.51 3.30
C ARG A 63 -12.55 3.53 2.99
N ASN A 64 -13.23 3.76 1.88
CA ASN A 64 -14.28 2.86 1.41
C ASN A 64 -13.68 1.49 1.10
N ASN A 65 -14.46 0.43 1.34
CA ASN A 65 -14.04 -0.96 1.13
C ASN A 65 -13.54 -1.25 -0.30
N GLY A 66 -14.01 -0.50 -1.29
CA GLY A 66 -13.53 -0.59 -2.68
C GLY A 66 -12.05 -0.24 -2.86
N ASP A 67 -11.44 0.50 -1.92
CA ASP A 67 -10.02 0.83 -1.92
C ASP A 67 -9.16 -0.18 -1.12
N ILE A 68 -9.77 -1.09 -0.35
CA ILE A 68 -9.06 -1.99 0.59
C ILE A 68 -9.65 -3.40 0.61
N SER A 69 -10.86 -3.58 1.16
CA SER A 69 -11.42 -4.90 1.52
C SER A 69 -11.81 -5.76 0.31
N ASN A 70 -11.95 -5.18 -0.88
CA ASN A 70 -12.29 -5.91 -2.11
C ASN A 70 -11.06 -6.43 -2.89
N MET A 71 -9.84 -6.27 -2.35
CA MET A 71 -8.61 -6.69 -3.01
C MET A 71 -7.61 -7.24 -2.01
N SER A 72 -6.60 -7.94 -2.51
CA SER A 72 -5.48 -8.37 -1.68
C SER A 72 -4.71 -7.17 -1.10
N THR A 73 -4.15 -7.35 0.11
CA THR A 73 -3.30 -6.34 0.76
C THR A 73 -2.15 -5.89 -0.13
N LEU A 74 -1.60 -6.80 -0.95
CA LEU A 74 -0.56 -6.49 -1.92
C LEU A 74 -1.05 -5.54 -3.00
N THR A 75 -2.22 -5.81 -3.60
CA THR A 75 -2.82 -4.93 -4.61
C THR A 75 -3.09 -3.55 -4.02
N ALA A 76 -3.71 -3.49 -2.84
CA ALA A 76 -3.94 -2.24 -2.15
C ALA A 76 -2.62 -1.47 -1.90
N MET A 77 -1.60 -2.14 -1.39
CA MET A 77 -0.29 -1.55 -1.12
C MET A 77 0.41 -1.03 -2.39
N VAL A 78 0.34 -1.76 -3.51
CA VAL A 78 0.89 -1.31 -4.80
C VAL A 78 0.12 -0.10 -5.32
N ILE A 79 -1.21 -0.12 -5.28
CA ILE A 79 -2.06 1.02 -5.64
C ILE A 79 -1.71 2.25 -4.78
N GLN A 80 -1.62 2.08 -3.47
CA GLN A 80 -1.29 3.19 -2.56
C GLN A 80 0.13 3.72 -2.79
N SER A 81 1.09 2.85 -3.14
CA SER A 81 2.45 3.26 -3.49
C SER A 81 2.49 4.07 -4.77
N VAL A 82 1.77 3.65 -5.81
CA VAL A 82 1.65 4.41 -7.06
C VAL A 82 0.94 5.75 -6.80
N LYS A 83 -0.12 5.77 -5.99
CA LYS A 83 -0.79 7.00 -5.55
C LYS A 83 0.16 7.92 -4.78
N ALA A 84 1.01 7.38 -3.92
CA ALA A 84 1.97 8.13 -3.11
C ALA A 84 3.13 8.74 -3.93
N MET A 85 3.61 8.04 -4.97
CA MET A 85 4.57 8.62 -5.90
C MET A 85 3.95 9.79 -6.68
N GLY A 86 2.68 9.66 -7.02
CA GLY A 86 1.97 10.66 -7.82
C GLY A 86 2.21 10.48 -9.32
N LYS A 87 1.23 10.94 -10.12
CA LYS A 87 1.17 10.73 -11.57
C LYS A 87 2.38 11.30 -12.31
N GLU A 88 2.90 12.44 -11.85
CA GLU A 88 3.97 13.19 -12.53
C GLU A 88 5.37 12.79 -12.08
N ASN A 89 5.52 12.22 -10.88
CA ASN A 89 6.84 11.88 -10.33
C ASN A 89 7.21 10.40 -10.48
N ILE A 90 6.27 9.53 -10.86
CA ILE A 90 6.56 8.11 -11.03
C ILE A 90 7.53 7.90 -12.19
N THR A 91 8.65 7.24 -11.90
CA THR A 91 9.72 7.00 -12.88
C THR A 91 9.65 5.60 -13.46
N SER A 92 10.15 5.43 -14.69
CA SER A 92 10.27 4.10 -15.33
C SER A 92 11.09 3.12 -14.49
N ARG A 93 12.07 3.62 -13.71
CA ARG A 93 12.89 2.81 -12.81
C ARG A 93 12.07 2.19 -11.67
N GLN A 94 11.15 2.95 -11.08
CA GLN A 94 10.25 2.45 -10.03
C GLN A 94 9.26 1.43 -10.58
N ILE A 95 8.77 1.65 -11.80
CA ILE A 95 7.90 0.69 -12.51
C ILE A 95 8.64 -0.63 -12.76
N ASP A 96 9.86 -0.57 -13.31
CA ASP A 96 10.70 -1.75 -13.55
C ASP A 96 11.06 -2.49 -12.25
N TYR A 97 11.34 -1.75 -11.19
CA TYR A 97 11.58 -2.33 -9.86
C TYR A 97 10.38 -3.13 -9.36
N LEU A 98 9.16 -2.56 -9.42
CA LEU A 98 7.93 -3.25 -9.03
C LEU A 98 7.66 -4.47 -9.94
N ARG A 99 7.90 -4.33 -11.25
CA ARG A 99 7.75 -5.42 -12.23
C ARG A 99 8.65 -6.60 -11.89
N LYS A 100 9.91 -6.35 -11.48
CA LYS A 100 10.87 -7.40 -11.10
C LYS A 100 10.58 -8.00 -9.71
N LYS A 101 10.02 -7.21 -8.81
CA LYS A 101 9.69 -7.64 -7.43
C LYS A 101 8.46 -8.54 -7.36
N LEU A 102 7.51 -8.36 -8.28
CA LEU A 102 6.25 -9.12 -8.30
C LEU A 102 6.38 -10.36 -9.20
N SER A 103 5.89 -11.50 -8.72
CA SER A 103 5.76 -12.72 -9.53
C SER A 103 4.62 -12.58 -10.55
N GLU A 104 4.64 -13.39 -11.61
CA GLU A 104 3.59 -13.39 -12.65
C GLU A 104 2.18 -13.61 -12.08
N GLN A 105 2.05 -14.52 -11.10
CA GLN A 105 0.78 -14.73 -10.40
C GLN A 105 0.30 -13.46 -9.69
N LYS A 106 1.19 -12.75 -8.99
CA LYS A 106 0.88 -11.50 -8.30
C LYS A 106 0.52 -10.38 -9.28
N LYS A 107 1.20 -10.30 -10.44
CA LYS A 107 0.87 -9.35 -11.51
C LYS A 107 -0.53 -9.60 -12.08
N SER A 108 -0.90 -10.87 -12.29
CA SER A 108 -2.23 -11.24 -12.76
C SER A 108 -3.32 -10.84 -11.76
N THR A 109 -3.14 -11.14 -10.46
CA THR A 109 -4.06 -10.70 -9.40
C THR A 109 -4.15 -9.17 -9.32
N LEU A 110 -3.00 -8.48 -9.38
CA LEU A 110 -2.93 -7.02 -9.37
C LEU A 110 -3.74 -6.40 -10.52
N LEU A 111 -3.64 -6.95 -11.73
CA LEU A 111 -4.43 -6.50 -12.89
C LEU A 111 -5.93 -6.72 -12.69
N ALA A 112 -6.33 -7.88 -12.16
CA ALA A 112 -7.73 -8.22 -11.96
C ALA A 112 -8.39 -7.32 -10.91
N GLU A 113 -7.71 -7.10 -9.78
CA GLU A 113 -8.23 -6.37 -8.62
C GLU A 113 -8.15 -4.85 -8.78
N SER A 114 -7.23 -4.33 -9.61
CA SER A 114 -7.03 -2.89 -9.78
C SER A 114 -8.00 -2.21 -10.74
N LYS A 115 -8.94 -2.94 -11.37
CA LYS A 115 -9.86 -2.39 -12.39
C LYS A 115 -10.74 -1.24 -11.90
N THR A 116 -10.99 -1.16 -10.60
CA THR A 116 -11.83 -0.14 -9.96
C THR A 116 -11.04 1.10 -9.50
N THR A 117 -9.72 1.13 -9.68
CA THR A 117 -8.87 2.27 -9.31
C THR A 117 -8.96 3.40 -10.34
N SER A 118 -8.28 4.52 -10.08
CA SER A 118 -8.23 5.63 -11.04
C SER A 118 -7.54 5.22 -12.34
N VAL A 119 -8.02 5.76 -13.47
CA VAL A 119 -7.53 5.43 -14.83
C VAL A 119 -6.01 5.52 -14.93
N TRP A 120 -5.42 6.56 -14.34
CA TRP A 120 -3.97 6.76 -14.40
C TRP A 120 -3.20 5.73 -13.55
N VAL A 121 -3.71 5.34 -12.38
CA VAL A 121 -3.09 4.30 -11.55
C VAL A 121 -3.18 2.96 -12.26
N TYR A 122 -4.33 2.65 -12.86
CA TYR A 122 -4.53 1.43 -13.64
C TYR A 122 -3.55 1.35 -14.82
N SER A 123 -3.30 2.47 -15.52
CA SER A 123 -2.30 2.53 -16.60
C SER A 123 -0.89 2.19 -16.11
N ILE A 124 -0.49 2.66 -14.94
CA ILE A 124 0.80 2.29 -14.33
C ILE A 124 0.83 0.82 -13.95
N ILE A 125 -0.24 0.31 -13.34
CA ILE A 125 -0.34 -1.10 -12.96
C ILE A 125 -0.25 -2.01 -14.17
N LYS A 126 -0.86 -1.61 -15.30
CA LYS A 126 -0.71 -2.31 -16.57
C LYS A 126 0.75 -2.37 -16.99
N LYS A 127 1.49 -1.25 -16.94
CA LYS A 127 2.93 -1.24 -17.22
C LYS A 127 3.73 -2.13 -16.25
N ILE A 128 3.38 -2.16 -14.96
CA ILE A 128 4.04 -3.06 -13.99
C ILE A 128 3.80 -4.53 -14.33
N SER A 129 2.63 -4.84 -14.91
CA SER A 129 2.18 -6.21 -15.19
C SER A 129 2.47 -6.67 -16.62
N GLU A 130 2.93 -5.77 -17.49
CA GLU A 130 3.47 -6.10 -18.81
C GLU A 130 4.80 -6.86 -18.63
N VAL A 131 4.87 -8.05 -19.24
CA VAL A 131 6.05 -8.93 -19.30
C VAL A 131 6.96 -8.49 -20.44
#